data_AF-A0A842SFZ9-F1
#
_entry.id   AF-A0A842SFZ9-F1
#
_cell.length_a   1.000
_cell.length_b   1.000
_cell.length_c   1.000
_cell.angle_alpha   90.00
_cell.angle_beta   90.00
_cell.angle_gamma   90.00
#
_symmetry.space_group_name_H-M   'P 1'
#
loop_
_entity.id
_entity.type
_entity.pdbx_description
1 polymer ?
#
loop_
_entity_poly.entity_id
_entity_poly.type
_entity_poly.pdbx_seq_one_letter_code
_entity_poly.pdbx_strand_id
1 'polypeptide(L)'
;MNIKNKIKKLWKEHKKVQLIFLSGFNIGIFLVNWMLFFLGIIDWRAPIFFTIFTGLLLIVTLLLKSKYQQIMAKVVYIGFIGYGIGVIIWFVTGYIFITSPWAPLSVLDPVLRGRIFLFLLFGSWGVGALIMYFVGKKRNWKTIFTEKIENQ
;
A
#
# COMPACT_ATOMS: atom_id res chain seq x y z
N MET A 1 -42.48 12.14 -4.49
CA MET A 1 -41.22 11.38 -4.70
C MET A 1 -41.42 9.93 -4.25
N ASN A 2 -41.25 8.94 -5.12
CA ASN A 2 -41.56 7.52 -4.83
C ASN A 2 -40.68 6.95 -3.69
N ILE A 3 -41.28 6.25 -2.71
CA ILE A 3 -40.61 5.67 -1.53
C ILE A 3 -39.40 4.82 -1.93
N LYS A 4 -39.53 4.08 -3.04
CA LYS A 4 -38.46 3.26 -3.62
C LYS A 4 -37.20 4.08 -3.96
N ASN A 5 -37.37 5.32 -4.43
CA ASN A 5 -36.26 6.23 -4.74
C ASN A 5 -35.63 6.82 -3.48
N LYS A 6 -36.41 7.04 -2.42
CA LYS A 6 -35.92 7.54 -1.12
C LYS A 6 -35.04 6.49 -0.43
N ILE A 7 -35.48 5.22 -0.41
CA ILE A 7 -34.71 4.09 0.14
C ILE A 7 -33.42 3.86 -0.66
N LYS A 8 -33.49 3.91 -2.00
CA LYS A 8 -32.31 3.77 -2.87
C LYS A 8 -31.27 4.87 -2.66
N LYS A 9 -31.72 6.10 -2.32
CA LYS A 9 -30.84 7.24 -1.99
C LYS A 9 -30.17 7.05 -0.63
N LEU A 10 -30.93 6.70 0.41
CA LEU A 10 -30.40 6.42 1.75
C LEU A 10 -29.39 5.28 1.74
N TRP A 11 -29.65 4.21 0.99
CA TRP A 11 -28.71 3.09 0.89
C TRP A 11 -27.41 3.46 0.16
N LYS A 12 -27.49 4.36 -0.83
CA LYS A 12 -26.29 4.90 -1.51
C LYS A 12 -25.47 5.78 -0.56
N GLU A 13 -26.11 6.63 0.24
CA GLU A 13 -25.44 7.49 1.22
C GLU A 13 -24.80 6.65 2.34
N HIS A 14 -25.51 5.67 2.89
CA HIS A 14 -24.98 4.78 3.92
C HIS A 14 -23.76 3.99 3.44
N LYS A 15 -23.81 3.40 2.23
CA LYS A 15 -22.66 2.72 1.63
C LYS A 15 -21.46 3.64 1.43
N LYS A 16 -21.67 4.93 1.14
CA LYS A 16 -20.59 5.91 0.96
C LYS A 16 -19.92 6.26 2.29
N VAL A 17 -20.72 6.45 3.34
CA VAL A 17 -20.22 6.72 4.70
C VAL A 17 -19.44 5.53 5.25
N GLN A 18 -19.94 4.30 5.05
CA GLN A 18 -19.22 3.08 5.44
C GLN A 18 -17.85 2.97 4.76
N LEU A 19 -17.76 3.34 3.47
CA LEU A 19 -16.51 3.30 2.72
C LEU A 19 -15.47 4.29 3.25
N ILE A 20 -15.89 5.52 3.53
CA ILE A 20 -15.03 6.55 4.12
C ILE A 20 -14.54 6.11 5.51
N PHE A 21 -15.44 5.55 6.31
CA PHE A 21 -15.13 5.02 7.63
C PHE A 21 -14.12 3.87 7.56
N LEU A 22 -14.33 2.90 6.67
CA LEU A 22 -13.39 1.79 6.44
C LEU A 22 -12.03 2.28 5.94
N SER A 23 -11.97 3.24 5.01
CA SER A 23 -10.69 3.79 4.55
C SER A 23 -9.95 4.55 5.66
N GLY A 24 -10.66 5.34 6.47
CA GLY A 24 -10.08 6.05 7.60
C GLY A 24 -9.60 5.10 8.69
N PHE A 25 -10.36 4.05 8.96
CA PHE A 25 -10.01 3.01 9.92
C PHE A 25 -8.74 2.25 9.52
N ASN A 26 -8.59 1.90 8.24
CA ASN A 26 -7.36 1.25 7.74
C ASN A 26 -6.12 2.14 7.86
N ILE A 27 -6.24 3.43 7.54
CA ILE A 27 -5.15 4.41 7.70
C ILE A 27 -4.80 4.60 9.18
N GLY A 28 -5.81 4.65 10.05
CA GLY A 28 -5.62 4.75 11.50
C GLY A 28 -4.89 3.54 12.09
N ILE A 29 -5.29 2.33 11.72
CA ILE A 29 -4.62 1.09 12.15
C ILE A 29 -3.16 1.07 11.68
N PHE A 30 -2.90 1.49 10.44
CA PHE A 30 -1.54 1.60 9.92
C PHE A 30 -0.69 2.55 10.79
N LEU A 31 -1.15 3.78 11.00
CA LEU A 31 -0.41 4.78 11.77
C LEU A 31 -0.17 4.36 13.22
N VAL A 32 -1.19 3.80 13.88
CA VAL A 32 -1.08 3.37 15.28
C VAL A 32 -0.08 2.21 15.43
N ASN A 33 -0.11 1.22 14.53
CA ASN A 33 0.83 0.09 14.61
C ASN A 33 2.29 0.53 14.41
N TRP A 34 2.53 1.43 13.45
CA TRP A 34 3.87 1.97 13.25
C TRP A 34 4.33 2.83 14.42
N MET A 35 3.43 3.64 15.01
CA MET A 35 3.72 4.41 16.22
C MET A 35 4.08 3.50 17.40
N LEU A 36 3.29 2.45 17.65
CA LEU A 36 3.54 1.48 18.72
C LEU A 36 4.88 0.74 18.53
N PHE A 37 5.25 0.47 17.28
CA PHE A 37 6.56 -0.10 16.96
C PHE A 37 7.72 0.86 17.25
N PHE A 38 7.60 2.14 16.85
CA PHE A 38 8.64 3.13 17.16
C PHE A 38 8.78 3.43 18.66
N LEU A 39 7.69 3.28 19.41
CA LEU A 39 7.70 3.33 20.87
C LEU A 39 8.27 2.05 21.53
N GLY A 40 8.59 1.02 20.74
CA GLY A 40 9.14 -0.24 21.23
C GLY A 40 8.13 -1.16 21.92
N ILE A 41 6.83 -0.90 21.78
CA ILE A 41 5.76 -1.65 22.44
C ILE A 41 5.47 -2.97 21.72
N ILE A 42 5.54 -2.96 20.38
CA ILE A 42 5.29 -4.14 19.56
C ILE A 42 6.49 -4.45 18.66
N ASP A 43 6.69 -5.74 18.37
CA ASP A 43 7.77 -6.20 17.50
C ASP A 43 7.51 -5.88 16.02
N TRP A 44 8.56 -5.79 15.21
CA TRP A 44 8.52 -5.37 13.79
C TRP A 44 7.60 -6.26 12.92
N ARG A 45 7.29 -7.47 13.37
CA ARG A 45 6.38 -8.40 12.70
C ARG A 45 4.94 -7.89 12.67
N ALA A 46 4.47 -7.25 13.75
CA ALA A 46 3.09 -6.79 13.87
C ALA A 46 2.76 -5.64 12.89
N PRO A 47 3.56 -4.55 12.80
CA PRO A 47 3.33 -3.49 11.82
C PRO A 47 3.33 -4.01 10.39
N ILE A 48 4.24 -4.92 10.04
CA ILE A 48 4.32 -5.48 8.69
C ILE A 48 3.07 -6.29 8.37
N PHE A 49 2.63 -7.17 9.27
CA PHE A 49 1.41 -7.95 9.09
C PHE A 49 0.19 -7.05 8.91
N PHE A 50 0.00 -6.06 9.79
CA PHE A 50 -1.13 -5.14 9.70
C PHE A 50 -1.09 -4.26 8.46
N THR A 51 0.09 -3.85 7.99
CA THR A 51 0.25 -3.08 6.75
C THR A 51 -0.21 -3.90 5.53
N ILE A 52 0.17 -5.18 5.46
CA ILE A 52 -0.24 -6.07 4.37
C ILE A 52 -1.76 -6.34 4.45
N PHE A 53 -2.27 -6.64 5.63
CA PHE A 53 -3.68 -6.98 5.86
C PHE A 53 -4.62 -5.79 5.57
N THR A 54 -4.30 -4.61 6.08
CA THR A 54 -5.07 -3.38 5.83
C THR A 54 -5.00 -2.96 4.35
N GLY A 55 -3.84 -3.14 3.70
CA GLY A 55 -3.69 -2.92 2.26
C GLY A 55 -4.61 -3.81 1.42
N LEU A 56 -4.72 -5.09 1.77
CA LEU A 56 -5.64 -6.05 1.13
C LEU A 56 -7.12 -5.68 1.33
N LEU A 57 -7.51 -5.31 2.56
CA LEU A 57 -8.87 -4.87 2.87
C LEU A 57 -9.26 -3.60 2.11
N LEU A 58 -8.32 -2.66 1.95
CA LEU A 58 -8.50 -1.46 1.12
C LEU A 58 -8.76 -1.85 -0.35
N ILE A 59 -8.02 -2.80 -0.91
CA ILE A 59 -8.22 -3.24 -2.30
C ILE A 59 -9.60 -3.85 -2.51
N VAL A 60 -10.03 -4.75 -1.62
CA VAL A 60 -11.35 -5.40 -1.70
C VAL A 60 -12.46 -4.36 -1.64
N THR A 61 -12.36 -3.42 -0.70
CA THR A 61 -13.39 -2.38 -0.53
C THR A 61 -13.40 -1.35 -1.67
N LEU A 62 -12.25 -1.08 -2.30
CA LEU A 62 -12.12 -0.09 -3.37
C LEU A 62 -12.46 -0.62 -4.77
N LEU A 63 -12.22 -1.90 -5.07
CA LEU A 63 -12.58 -2.51 -6.35
C LEU A 63 -14.10 -2.62 -6.54
N LEU A 64 -14.86 -2.72 -5.44
CA LEU A 64 -16.30 -3.02 -5.45
C LEU A 64 -17.20 -1.87 -5.89
N LYS A 65 -16.71 -0.61 -6.03
CA LYS A 65 -17.55 0.49 -6.50
C LYS A 65 -16.75 1.74 -6.86
N SER A 66 -16.85 2.22 -8.11
CA SER A 66 -17.03 3.66 -8.44
C SER A 66 -16.62 4.04 -9.87
N LYS A 67 -17.22 5.15 -10.36
CA LYS A 67 -16.84 6.02 -11.49
C LYS A 67 -15.36 6.46 -11.49
N TYR A 68 -14.65 6.31 -10.36
CA TYR A 68 -13.21 6.60 -10.19
C TYR A 68 -12.32 5.34 -10.23
N GLN A 69 -12.86 4.19 -10.66
CA GLN A 69 -12.13 2.93 -10.81
C GLN A 69 -10.79 3.12 -11.53
N GLN A 70 -10.72 3.97 -12.56
CA GLN A 70 -9.47 4.21 -13.29
C GLN A 70 -8.41 4.93 -12.46
N ILE A 71 -8.78 5.92 -11.65
CA ILE A 71 -7.81 6.63 -10.80
C ILE A 71 -7.36 5.70 -9.67
N MET A 72 -8.30 4.96 -9.09
CA MET A 72 -8.02 4.03 -8.01
C MET A 72 -7.20 2.82 -8.48
N ALA A 73 -7.46 2.31 -9.69
CA ALA A 73 -6.65 1.26 -10.30
C ALA A 73 -5.21 1.73 -10.54
N LYS A 74 -4.98 3.01 -10.89
CA LYS A 74 -3.61 3.57 -10.95
C LYS A 74 -2.94 3.56 -9.57
N VAL A 75 -3.64 4.02 -8.54
CA VAL A 75 -3.10 4.06 -7.16
C VAL A 75 -2.79 2.66 -6.65
N VAL A 76 -3.70 1.71 -6.86
CA VAL A 76 -3.50 0.30 -6.49
C VAL A 76 -2.36 -0.32 -7.30
N TYR A 77 -2.31 -0.08 -8.61
CA TYR A 77 -1.25 -0.59 -9.48
C TYR A 77 0.13 -0.06 -9.07
N ILE A 78 0.26 1.25 -8.82
CA ILE A 78 1.50 1.87 -8.34
C ILE A 78 1.84 1.37 -6.94
N GLY A 79 0.87 1.32 -6.03
CA GLY A 79 1.08 0.93 -4.65
C GLY A 79 1.49 -0.53 -4.50
N PHE A 80 0.76 -1.46 -5.14
CA PHE A 80 0.94 -2.91 -4.93
C PHE A 80 2.08 -3.48 -5.75
N ILE A 81 2.18 -3.13 -7.03
CA ILE A 81 3.32 -3.57 -7.85
C ILE A 81 4.57 -2.80 -7.46
N GLY A 82 4.44 -1.52 -7.11
CA GLY A 82 5.55 -0.75 -6.54
C GLY A 82 6.00 -1.30 -5.19
N TYR A 83 5.08 -1.84 -4.38
CA TYR A 83 5.42 -2.63 -3.19
C TYR A 83 6.20 -3.89 -3.52
N GLY A 84 5.73 -4.69 -4.48
CA GLY A 84 6.46 -5.89 -4.91
C GLY A 84 7.88 -5.58 -5.38
N ILE A 85 8.05 -4.57 -6.24
CA ILE A 85 9.37 -4.12 -6.70
C ILE A 85 10.18 -3.55 -5.54
N GLY A 86 9.57 -2.75 -4.67
CA GLY A 86 10.22 -2.17 -3.50
C GLY A 86 10.71 -3.22 -2.51
N VAL A 87 9.97 -4.31 -2.31
CA VAL A 87 10.40 -5.44 -1.47
C VAL A 87 11.61 -6.14 -2.09
N ILE A 88 11.64 -6.33 -3.42
CA ILE A 88 12.80 -6.92 -4.11
C ILE A 88 14.02 -6.01 -3.94
N ILE A 89 13.88 -4.71 -4.18
CA ILE A 89 14.95 -3.72 -4.01
C ILE A 89 15.43 -3.71 -2.57
N TRP A 90 14.52 -3.72 -1.60
CA TRP A 90 14.83 -3.76 -0.18
C TRP A 90 15.60 -5.00 0.22
N PHE A 91 15.19 -6.17 -0.28
CA PHE A 91 15.84 -7.44 0.04
C PHE A 91 17.27 -7.46 -0.52
N VAL A 92 17.46 -7.04 -1.77
CA VAL A 92 18.78 -6.99 -2.42
C VAL A 92 19.69 -5.97 -1.72
N THR A 93 19.21 -4.75 -1.50
CA THR A 93 20.00 -3.69 -0.87
C THR A 93 20.31 -4.00 0.58
N GLY A 94 19.33 -4.45 1.36
CA GLY A 94 19.56 -4.87 2.74
C GLY A 94 20.48 -6.09 2.84
N TYR A 95 20.43 -7.02 1.89
CA TYR A 95 21.39 -8.12 1.85
C TYR A 95 22.82 -7.65 1.65
N ILE A 96 23.04 -6.79 0.65
CA ILE A 96 24.35 -6.26 0.30
C ILE A 96 24.93 -5.36 1.41
N PHE A 97 24.10 -4.46 1.96
CA PHE A 97 24.59 -3.44 2.87
C PHE A 97 24.54 -3.82 4.34
N ILE A 98 23.73 -4.83 4.73
CA ILE A 98 23.42 -5.07 6.14
C ILE A 98 23.64 -6.52 6.58
N THR A 99 23.08 -7.52 5.90
CA THR A 99 23.08 -8.90 6.42
C THR A 99 24.26 -9.75 5.96
N SER A 100 24.93 -9.38 4.87
CA SER A 100 26.11 -10.11 4.41
C SER A 100 27.28 -10.02 5.42
N PRO A 101 28.12 -11.06 5.56
CA PRO A 101 29.26 -11.05 6.49
C PRO A 101 30.28 -9.95 6.19
N TRP A 102 30.39 -9.55 4.93
CA TRP A 102 31.27 -8.49 4.43
C TRP A 102 30.55 -7.15 4.29
N ALA A 103 29.29 -7.07 4.73
CA ALA A 103 28.50 -5.87 4.56
C ALA A 103 29.10 -4.70 5.34
N PRO A 104 29.15 -3.49 4.77
CA PRO A 104 29.75 -2.32 5.42
C PRO A 104 29.05 -1.95 6.74
N LEU A 105 27.75 -2.27 6.89
CA LEU A 105 26.99 -1.97 8.10
C LEU A 105 26.92 -3.16 9.08
N SER A 106 27.62 -4.26 8.81
CA SER A 106 27.64 -5.46 9.66
C SER A 106 28.24 -5.19 11.05
N VAL A 107 29.18 -4.25 11.13
CA VAL A 107 29.94 -3.88 12.34
C VAL A 107 29.12 -2.97 13.30
N LEU A 108 28.01 -2.40 12.84
CA LEU A 108 27.15 -1.58 13.70
C LEU A 108 26.39 -2.41 14.73
N ASP A 109 26.00 -1.73 15.80
CA ASP A 109 25.13 -2.28 16.83
C ASP A 109 23.88 -2.93 16.20
N PRO A 110 23.49 -4.16 16.63
CA PRO A 110 22.38 -4.89 16.03
C PRO A 110 21.05 -4.13 16.02
N VAL A 111 20.78 -3.30 17.05
CA VAL A 111 19.54 -2.51 17.15
C VAL A 111 19.55 -1.39 16.12
N LEU A 112 20.66 -0.66 16.03
CA LEU A 112 20.81 0.43 15.06
C LEU A 112 20.78 -0.11 13.62
N ARG A 113 21.41 -1.26 13.39
CA ARG A 113 21.40 -1.97 12.12
C ARG A 113 19.99 -2.39 11.70
N GLY A 114 19.18 -2.91 12.63
CA GLY A 114 17.77 -3.24 12.40
C GLY A 114 16.93 -2.02 12.03
N ARG A 115 17.16 -0.87 12.68
CA ARG A 115 16.48 0.40 12.35
C ARG A 115 16.84 0.88 10.95
N ILE A 116 18.12 0.85 10.57
CA ILE A 116 18.57 1.23 9.22
C ILE A 116 17.94 0.31 8.17
N PHE A 117 17.91 -0.99 8.43
CA PHE A 117 17.27 -1.96 7.54
C PHE A 117 15.78 -1.66 7.33
N LEU A 118 15.06 -1.24 8.38
CA LEU A 118 13.67 -0.81 8.27
C LEU A 118 13.50 0.52 7.52
N PHE A 119 14.38 1.50 7.71
CA PHE A 119 14.35 2.72 6.90
C PHE A 119 14.58 2.45 5.42
N LEU A 120 15.44 1.47 5.11
CA LEU A 120 15.67 0.98 3.77
C LEU A 120 14.39 0.44 3.12
N LEU A 121 13.46 -0.13 3.88
CA LEU A 121 12.17 -0.61 3.36
C LEU A 121 11.34 0.56 2.82
N PHE A 122 11.23 1.65 3.58
CA PHE A 122 10.50 2.85 3.16
C PHE A 122 11.12 3.49 1.91
N GLY A 123 12.45 3.62 1.89
CA GLY A 123 13.18 4.14 0.73
C GLY A 123 12.96 3.27 -0.51
N SER A 124 13.08 1.95 -0.35
CA SER A 124 12.90 0.99 -1.45
C SER A 124 11.46 0.97 -1.98
N TRP A 125 10.47 1.12 -1.10
CA TRP A 125 9.08 1.24 -1.52
C TRP A 125 8.83 2.53 -2.31
N GLY A 126 9.40 3.65 -1.87
CA GLY A 126 9.36 4.91 -2.60
C GLY A 126 9.96 4.80 -4.01
N VAL A 127 11.11 4.14 -4.13
CA VAL A 127 11.76 3.87 -5.42
C VAL A 127 10.88 2.97 -6.30
N GLY A 128 10.32 1.88 -5.74
CA GLY A 128 9.43 0.97 -6.46
C GLY A 128 8.16 1.68 -6.97
N ALA A 129 7.56 2.54 -6.15
CA ALA A 129 6.41 3.35 -6.53
C ALA A 129 6.76 4.35 -7.64
N LEU A 130 7.92 5.00 -7.59
CA LEU A 130 8.40 5.90 -8.65
C LEU A 130 8.60 5.17 -9.98
N ILE A 131 9.25 4.00 -9.96
CA ILE A 131 9.43 3.16 -11.16
C ILE A 131 8.06 2.85 -11.78
N MET A 132 7.11 2.40 -10.97
CA MET A 132 5.76 2.09 -11.45
C MET A 132 5.00 3.31 -11.96
N TYR A 133 5.19 4.46 -11.34
CA TYR A 133 4.63 5.72 -11.83
C TYR A 133 5.16 6.07 -13.22
N PHE A 134 6.48 5.98 -13.44
CA PHE A 134 7.09 6.21 -14.76
C PHE A 134 6.65 5.19 -15.81
N VAL A 135 6.56 3.91 -15.45
CA VAL A 135 6.10 2.83 -16.34
C VAL A 135 4.66 3.08 -16.79
N GLY A 136 3.76 3.41 -15.86
CA GLY A 136 2.36 3.68 -16.22
C GLY A 136 2.18 5.00 -16.97
N LYS A 137 3.03 6.01 -16.72
CA LYS A 137 3.08 7.24 -17.54
C LYS A 137 3.50 6.92 -18.98
N LYS A 138 4.52 6.08 -19.18
CA LYS A 138 5.02 5.64 -20.49
C LYS A 138 4.00 4.82 -21.27
N ARG A 139 3.23 3.96 -20.60
CA ARG A 139 2.21 3.10 -21.23
C ARG A 139 0.87 3.80 -21.50
N ASN A 140 0.79 5.10 -21.25
CA ASN A 140 -0.44 5.88 -21.29
C ASN A 140 -1.53 5.20 -20.46
N TRP A 141 -1.68 5.61 -19.20
CA TRP A 141 -2.64 5.01 -18.26
C TRP A 141 -4.08 4.79 -18.79
N LYS A 142 -4.46 5.42 -19.90
CA LYS A 142 -5.73 5.19 -20.61
C LYS A 142 -5.81 3.77 -21.19
N THR A 143 -4.81 3.33 -21.96
CA THR A 143 -4.81 2.08 -22.74
C THR A 143 -4.84 0.82 -21.87
N ILE A 144 -4.08 0.78 -20.78
CA ILE A 144 -3.98 -0.39 -19.88
C ILE A 144 -5.32 -0.74 -19.21
N PHE A 145 -6.19 0.25 -18.99
CA PHE A 145 -7.47 0.04 -18.31
C PHE A 145 -8.68 0.04 -19.26
N THR A 146 -8.54 0.48 -20.52
CA THR A 146 -9.59 0.35 -21.54
C THR A 146 -9.60 -1.02 -22.22
N GLU A 147 -8.44 -1.63 -22.49
CA GLU A 147 -8.36 -2.96 -23.14
C GLU A 147 -9.01 -4.09 -22.33
N LYS A 148 -9.12 -3.92 -21.01
CA LYS A 148 -9.73 -4.90 -20.11
C LYS A 148 -11.25 -4.78 -20.00
N ILE A 149 -11.85 -3.68 -20.46
CA ILE A 149 -13.30 -3.45 -20.40
C ILE A 149 -13.98 -3.91 -21.70
N GLU A 150 -13.27 -3.95 -22.83
CA GLU A 150 -13.82 -4.46 -24.10
C GLU A 150 -13.74 -5.98 -24.28
N ASN A 151 -13.03 -6.69 -23.39
CA ASN A 151 -12.90 -8.15 -23.42
C ASN A 151 -13.70 -8.86 -22.29
N GLN A 152 -14.70 -8.19 -21.71
CA GLN A 152 -15.71 -8.77 -20.80
C GLN A 152 -17.12 -8.37 -21.27
#